data_AF-O65829-F1
#
_entry.id   AF-O65829-F1
#
_cell.length_a   1.000
_cell.length_b   1.000
_cell.length_c   1.000
_cell.angle_alpha   90.00
_cell.angle_beta   90.00
_cell.angle_gamma   90.00
#
_symmetry.space_group_name_H-M   'P 1'
#
loop_
_entity.id
_entity.type
_entity.pdbx_description
1 polymer ?
#
loop_
_entity_poly.entity_id
_entity_poly.type
_entity_poly.pdbx_seq_one_letter_code
_entity_poly.pdbx_strand_id
1 'polypeptide(L)' 'EAATHPNVRLEQGTVTSLIEENGSIMGVQYKTKAGQGLKAHAPLTVVCDGCFSNLHAH' A
#
# COMPACT_ATOMS: atom_id res chain seq x y z
N GLU A 1 8.29 14.76 -11.74
CA GLU A 1 7.54 14.27 -12.91
C GLU A 1 6.41 13.29 -12.57
N ALA A 2 6.58 12.28 -11.71
CA ALA A 2 5.47 11.36 -11.36
C ALA A 2 4.35 12.01 -10.51
N ALA A 3 4.70 12.86 -9.55
CA ALA A 3 3.76 13.53 -8.65
C ALA A 3 2.80 14.52 -9.34
N THR A 4 3.16 14.98 -10.53
CA THR A 4 2.42 15.99 -11.31
C THR A 4 1.51 15.37 -12.36
N HIS A 5 1.55 14.04 -12.54
CA HIS A 5 0.71 13.35 -13.53
C HIS A 5 -0.71 13.19 -12.96
N PRO A 6 -1.77 13.55 -13.71
CA PRO A 6 -3.15 13.56 -13.19
C PRO A 6 -3.66 12.19 -12.74
N ASN A 7 -3.09 11.12 -13.28
CA ASN A 7 -3.49 9.73 -12.96
C ASN A 7 -2.64 9.10 -11.84
N VAL A 8 -1.77 9.86 -11.18
CA VAL A 8 -0.89 9.37 -10.11
C VAL A 8 -1.22 10.11 -8.82
N ARG A 9 -1.61 9.37 -7.79
CA ARG A 9 -1.76 9.90 -6.44
C ARG A 9 -0.62 9.38 -5.57
N LEU A 10 0.17 10.29 -5.02
CA LEU A 10 1.23 9.96 -4.06
C LEU A 10 0.75 10.28 -2.65
N GLU A 11 0.87 9.31 -1.76
CA GLU A 11 0.56 9.46 -0.35
C GLU A 11 1.73 8.99 0.51
N GLN A 12 2.01 9.74 1.57
CA GLN A 12 3.05 9.38 2.52
C GLN A 12 2.46 8.65 3.72
N GLY A 13 2.89 7.42 3.92
CA GLY A 13 2.52 6.58 5.06
C GLY A 13 3.38 5.32 5.11
N THR A 14 3.15 4.50 6.13
CA THR A 14 3.78 3.20 6.28
C THR A 14 2.73 2.11 6.09
N VAL A 15 2.91 1.25 5.10
CA VAL A 15 2.03 0.08 4.91
C VAL A 15 2.20 -0.86 6.10
N THR A 16 1.10 -1.24 6.73
CA THR A 16 1.08 -2.09 7.92
C THR A 16 0.69 -3.53 7.59
N SER A 17 -0.18 -3.75 6.60
CA SER A 17 -0.63 -5.07 6.19
C SER A 17 -1.27 -5.03 4.80
N LEU A 18 -1.35 -6.20 4.16
CA LEU A 18 -2.15 -6.41 2.96
C LEU A 18 -3.60 -6.74 3.34
N ILE A 19 -4.54 -6.35 2.49
CA ILE A 19 -5.94 -6.72 2.62
C ILE A 19 -6.17 -7.88 1.66
N GLU A 20 -6.35 -9.08 2.18
CA GLU A 20 -6.61 -10.29 1.42
C GLU A 20 -8.06 -10.75 1.61
N GLU A 21 -8.71 -11.11 0.51
CA GLU A 21 -10.04 -11.72 0.52
C GLU A 21 -10.05 -12.90 -0.45
N ASN A 22 -10.49 -14.08 0.02
CA ASN A 22 -10.57 -15.31 -0.78
C ASN A 22 -9.25 -15.68 -1.49
N GLY A 23 -8.08 -15.45 -0.85
CA GLY A 23 -6.78 -15.73 -1.45
C GLY A 23 -6.30 -14.67 -2.45
N SER A 24 -7.02 -13.55 -2.59
CA SER A 24 -6.67 -12.46 -3.51
C SER A 24 -6.43 -11.15 -2.78
N ILE A 25 -5.36 -10.44 -3.15
CA ILE A 25 -5.02 -9.14 -2.57
C ILE A 25 -5.94 -8.07 -3.13
N MET A 26 -6.77 -7.50 -2.27
CA MET A 26 -7.72 -6.44 -2.60
C MET A 26 -7.21 -5.03 -2.27
N GLY A 27 -6.06 -4.92 -1.61
CA GLY A 27 -5.45 -3.64 -1.26
C GLY A 27 -4.47 -3.69 -0.10
N VAL A 28 -4.29 -2.54 0.54
CA VAL A 28 -3.34 -2.34 1.65
C VAL A 28 -3.97 -1.55 2.80
N GLN A 29 -3.58 -1.89 4.02
CA GLN A 29 -3.77 -1.04 5.18
C GLN A 29 -2.47 -0.28 5.45
N TYR A 30 -2.56 1.01 5.73
CA TYR A 30 -1.40 1.86 5.96
C TYR A 30 -1.69 2.87 7.07
N LYS A 31 -0.62 3.33 7.73
CA LYS A 31 -0.65 4.36 8.76
C LYS A 31 -0.12 5.66 8.18
N THR A 32 -0.89 6.73 8.31
CA THR A 32 -0.43 8.08 7.93
C THR A 32 0.60 8.61 8.91
N LYS A 33 1.28 9.71 8.59
CA LYS A 33 2.18 10.40 9.54
C LYS A 33 1.51 10.80 10.85
N ALA A 34 0.22 11.13 10.81
CA ALA A 34 -0.58 11.47 11.99
C ALA A 34 -0.91 10.24 12.86
N GLY A 35 -0.52 9.06 12.39
CA GLY A 35 -0.74 7.80 13.09
C GLY A 35 -2.11 7.17 12.86
N GLN A 36 -2.94 7.74 11.99
CA GLN A 36 -4.24 7.19 11.63
C GLN A 36 -4.08 6.01 10.67
N GLY A 37 -4.70 4.87 11.02
CA GLY A 37 -4.80 3.71 10.14
C GLY A 37 -5.89 3.91 9.08
N LEU A 38 -5.51 3.77 7.82
CA LEU A 38 -6.36 3.90 6.64
C LEU A 38 -6.25 2.66 5.76
N LYS A 39 -7.18 2.50 4.83
CA LYS A 39 -7.22 1.41 3.85
C LYS A 39 -7.28 1.98 2.44
N ALA A 40 -6.51 1.41 1.53
CA ALA A 40 -6.57 1.67 0.11
C ALA A 40 -6.85 0.38 -0.63
N HIS A 41 -7.88 0.37 -1.49
CA HIS A 41 -8.29 -0.80 -2.25
C HIS A 41 -7.92 -0.61 -3.72
N ALA A 42 -7.33 -1.66 -4.30
CA ALA A 42 -6.95 -1.67 -5.71
C ALA A 42 -7.00 -3.10 -6.26
N PRO A 43 -7.42 -3.28 -7.52
CA PRO A 43 -7.46 -4.59 -8.16
C PRO A 43 -6.06 -5.18 -8.43
N LEU A 44 -5.02 -4.34 -8.41
CA LEU A 44 -3.62 -4.77 -8.48
C LEU A 44 -2.81 -3.98 -7.44
N THR A 45 -2.10 -4.71 -6.59
CA THR A 45 -1.21 -4.14 -5.58
C THR A 45 0.22 -4.55 -5.90
N VAL A 46 1.11 -3.57 -6.10
CA VAL A 46 2.54 -3.81 -6.35
C VAL A 46 3.34 -3.41 -5.10
N VAL A 47 4.13 -4.33 -4.58
CA VAL A 47 4.99 -4.10 -3.40
C VAL A 47 6.43 -3.93 -3.87
N CYS A 48 7.05 -2.80 -3.50
CA CYS A 48 8.43 -2.44 -3.86
C CYS A 48 9.14 -1.80 -2.65
N ASP A 49 9.13 -2.46 -1.49
CA ASP A 49 9.68 -1.96 -0.23
C ASP A 49 11.15 -2.33 0.05
N GLY A 50 11.86 -2.88 -0.96
CA GLY A 50 13.29 -3.19 -0.90
C GLY A 50 13.61 -4.53 -0.22
N CYS A 51 14.89 -4.87 -0.03
CA CYS A 51 15.30 -6.22 0.41
C CYS A 51 14.81 -6.62 1.82
N PHE A 52 14.40 -5.66 2.64
CA PHE A 52 13.88 -5.88 3.99
C PHE A 52 12.35 -5.77 4.02
N SER A 53 11.70 -6.31 2.99
CA SER A 53 10.26 -6.25 2.84
C SER A 53 9.55 -6.79 4.07
N ASN A 54 8.73 -5.97 4.72
CA ASN A 54 7.90 -6.42 5.85
C ASN A 54 6.69 -7.24 5.37
N LEU A 55 6.46 -7.28 4.07
CA LEU A 55 5.33 -7.96 3.43
C LEU A 55 5.76 -9.28 2.74
N HIS A 56 7.02 -9.70 2.89
CA HIS A 56 7.58 -10.91 2.24
C HIS A 56 6.98 -12.23 2.76
N ALA A 57 6.19 -12.21 3.83
CA ALA A 57 5.75 -13.42 4.52
C ALA A 57 4.54 -14.15 3.88
N HIS A 58 4.21 -13.87 2.61
CA HIS A 58 3.26 -14.65 1.82
C HIS A 58 3.95 -15.34 0.65
#